data_AF-A0AAV1X3C7-F1
#
_entry.id   AF-A0AAV1X3C7-F1
#
_cell.length_a   1.000
_cell.length_b   1.000
_cell.length_c   1.000
_cell.angle_alpha   90.00
_cell.angle_beta   90.00
_cell.angle_gamma   90.00
#
_symmetry.space_group_name_H-M   'P 1'
#
loop_
_entity.id
_entity.type
_entity.pdbx_description
1 polymer ?
#
loop_
_entity_poly.entity_id
_entity_poly.type
_entity_poly.pdbx_seq_one_letter_code
_entity_poly.pdbx_strand_id
1 'polypeptide(L)'
;MFKESKDGDSCGTHWGEHPAIMAVGVVDGTSEAIFHTLMSLDPSRAEWDFCIYRGDVVEHLDGHTDIIHLHLYNDWLPWGMKRRDLLLRRYWRREDDGTYGGGFVVTPVNKGKQAVVKHMLAIDWKFWKLYLRPSSARSITIRMLERVAALRELFRTKAGNYNSDPIVMTKGIGSPNVKEDIKSEISVESSKIEGLPEMKDEVDNEPCGRTSLMGLNDSDEFFDVPESTDYNNFGNEWHSDLTSEQMWDAQAMPHPKISSASGLVKKLHDLTVQKKGYIDLHEVGREESESWYYGDTLQKDTSCALPCSWAASDPSLFLIRGETYLQDQQKVKAKDTLMQMVGADWLRSDTREDDLSSRPGSIVQQYAAKGGSEFFFVINIQMPSSPMYSLALYYMTRSPLEDNPLLQSFVDGDDTYRNSRFKLIPYISKGSWIVKQSVGKKACLVGQALEILYIRGKNYLELDINVGSSTVARGVSNLVLGYLNNLIVEMAFLIQGNTQDELPEVLIGTCRLNHMDASKSFVVKP
;
A
#
# COMPACT_ATOMS: atom_id res chain seq x y z
N MET A 1 -12.09 5.67 -3.36
CA MET A 1 -12.02 5.47 -4.82
C MET A 1 -13.30 6.10 -5.38
N PHE A 2 -13.20 7.03 -6.32
CA PHE A 2 -14.36 7.77 -6.83
C PHE A 2 -14.88 7.06 -8.10
N LYS A 3 -16.19 6.76 -8.15
CA LYS A 3 -16.88 6.22 -9.33
C LYS A 3 -18.31 6.78 -9.35
N GLU A 4 -18.76 7.24 -10.51
CA GLU A 4 -20.09 7.83 -10.71
C GLU A 4 -21.18 6.75 -10.84
N SER A 5 -22.44 7.08 -10.54
CA SER A 5 -23.57 6.15 -10.51
C SER A 5 -24.49 6.29 -11.74
N LYS A 6 -24.19 5.49 -12.78
CA LYS A 6 -25.00 5.25 -14.01
C LYS A 6 -25.11 6.46 -14.97
N ASP A 7 -25.22 6.30 -16.30
CA ASP A 7 -25.55 5.14 -17.16
C ASP A 7 -24.64 5.05 -18.40
N GLY A 8 -24.59 3.87 -19.03
CA GLY A 8 -24.24 3.71 -20.45
C GLY A 8 -22.76 3.45 -20.81
N ASP A 9 -22.32 2.20 -20.73
CA ASP A 9 -21.07 1.77 -21.36
C ASP A 9 -21.10 2.00 -22.88
N SER A 10 -20.13 2.75 -23.41
CA SER A 10 -19.93 2.87 -24.85
C SER A 10 -18.46 3.02 -25.24
N CYS A 11 -18.02 2.08 -26.09
CA CYS A 11 -16.73 1.99 -26.78
C CYS A 11 -15.48 1.71 -25.91
N GLY A 12 -14.97 0.48 -26.02
CA GLY A 12 -13.69 0.07 -25.45
C GLY A 12 -12.49 0.63 -26.21
N THR A 13 -11.39 0.81 -25.49
CA THR A 13 -10.01 1.00 -25.99
C THR A 13 -9.07 0.77 -24.80
N HIS A 14 -7.75 0.62 -25.03
CA HIS A 14 -6.81 0.28 -23.96
C HIS A 14 -6.61 1.45 -22.96
N TRP A 15 -6.84 1.22 -21.66
CA TRP A 15 -6.81 2.28 -20.64
C TRP A 15 -5.98 1.92 -19.40
N GLY A 16 -4.72 2.35 -19.40
CA GLY A 16 -3.78 2.15 -18.29
C GLY A 16 -4.04 2.97 -17.01
N GLU A 17 -3.20 2.68 -16.00
CA GLU A 17 -3.20 3.09 -14.59
C GLU A 17 -3.78 4.48 -14.24
N HIS A 18 -4.58 4.53 -13.17
CA HIS A 18 -5.05 5.80 -12.56
C HIS A 18 -4.17 6.16 -11.36
N PRO A 19 -3.54 7.35 -11.32
CA PRO A 19 -2.58 7.68 -10.27
C PRO A 19 -3.29 7.88 -8.92
N ALA A 20 -2.94 7.03 -7.94
CA ALA A 20 -3.24 7.26 -6.54
C ALA A 20 -2.20 8.20 -5.94
N ILE A 21 -2.65 9.29 -5.33
CA ILE A 21 -1.82 10.29 -4.67
C ILE A 21 -1.91 10.09 -3.15
N MET A 22 -0.78 10.21 -2.45
CA MET A 22 -0.71 10.15 -0.99
C MET A 22 0.03 11.38 -0.44
N ALA A 23 -0.52 11.99 0.61
CA ALA A 23 0.15 12.99 1.44
C ALA A 23 0.28 12.46 2.87
N VAL A 24 1.42 12.69 3.53
CA VAL A 24 1.73 12.16 4.87
C VAL A 24 2.31 13.25 5.75
N GLY A 25 1.91 13.29 7.02
CA GLY A 25 2.49 14.19 8.01
C GLY A 25 2.13 13.80 9.45
N VAL A 26 2.96 14.22 10.41
CA VAL A 26 2.65 14.13 11.84
C VAL A 26 1.82 15.34 12.26
N VAL A 27 0.83 15.14 13.13
CA VAL A 27 -0.04 16.19 13.68
C VAL A 27 -0.06 16.09 15.21
N ASP A 28 -0.01 17.24 15.87
CA ASP A 28 0.02 17.38 17.34
C ASP A 28 -1.38 17.25 17.96
N GLY A 29 -1.92 16.03 17.93
CA GLY A 29 -3.21 15.69 18.55
C GLY A 29 -3.40 14.18 18.72
N THR A 30 -4.42 13.80 19.49
CA THR A 30 -4.84 12.39 19.58
C THR A 30 -5.44 11.92 18.25
N SER A 31 -5.31 10.63 17.93
CA SER A 31 -5.89 10.08 16.69
C SER A 31 -7.40 10.29 16.62
N GLU A 32 -8.09 10.21 17.76
CA GLU A 32 -9.52 10.49 17.93
C GLU A 32 -9.89 11.95 17.64
N ALA A 33 -9.21 12.93 18.24
CA ALA A 33 -9.53 14.34 18.02
C ALA A 33 -9.28 14.77 16.55
N ILE A 34 -8.20 14.26 15.96
CA ILE A 34 -7.88 14.45 14.54
C ILE A 34 -8.95 13.78 13.67
N PHE A 35 -9.36 12.56 14.00
CA PHE A 35 -10.42 11.85 13.29
C PHE A 35 -11.75 12.60 13.34
N HIS A 36 -12.22 13.05 14.51
CA HIS A 36 -13.43 13.88 14.62
C HIS A 36 -13.33 15.16 13.78
N THR A 37 -12.17 15.83 13.76
CA THR A 37 -11.94 17.01 12.92
C THR A 37 -12.02 16.66 11.42
N LEU A 38 -11.52 15.50 11.00
CA LEU A 38 -11.60 15.02 9.62
C LEU A 38 -13.01 14.54 9.21
N MET A 39 -13.83 14.14 10.17
CA MET A 39 -15.22 13.69 9.96
C MET A 39 -16.24 14.83 10.04
N SER A 40 -15.89 15.93 10.71
CA SER A 40 -16.71 17.15 10.74
C SER A 40 -17.02 17.67 9.33
N LEU A 41 -18.29 18.02 9.11
CA LEU A 41 -18.79 18.67 7.88
C LEU A 41 -19.47 20.01 8.18
N ASP A 42 -19.61 20.36 9.46
CA ASP A 42 -20.09 21.66 9.91
C ASP A 42 -19.13 22.81 9.49
N PRO A 43 -19.51 24.10 9.66
CA PRO A 43 -18.71 25.22 9.19
C PRO A 43 -17.26 25.27 9.70
N SER A 44 -16.93 24.64 10.85
CA SER A 44 -15.55 24.58 11.35
C SER A 44 -14.62 23.78 10.43
N ARG A 45 -15.18 22.93 9.55
CA ARG A 45 -14.41 22.24 8.51
C ARG A 45 -13.69 23.20 7.57
N ALA A 46 -14.33 24.32 7.22
CA ALA A 46 -13.78 25.32 6.32
C ALA A 46 -12.68 26.19 6.97
N GLU A 47 -12.49 26.13 8.30
CA GLU A 47 -11.43 26.86 9.01
C GLU A 47 -10.02 26.38 8.61
N TRP A 48 -9.89 25.12 8.21
CA TRP A 48 -8.61 24.49 7.88
C TRP A 48 -8.62 23.80 6.50
N ASP A 49 -9.76 23.26 6.07
CA ASP A 49 -9.86 22.50 4.82
C ASP A 49 -10.30 23.40 3.67
N PHE A 50 -9.38 24.24 3.19
CA PHE A 50 -9.52 25.22 2.10
C PHE A 50 -10.00 24.65 0.74
N CYS A 51 -10.30 23.35 0.69
CA CYS A 51 -10.84 22.60 -0.43
C CYS A 51 -12.36 22.56 -0.42
N ILE A 52 -12.94 22.48 0.79
CA ILE A 52 -14.35 22.23 1.05
C ILE A 52 -14.98 23.54 1.51
N TYR A 53 -15.86 24.08 0.67
CA TYR A 53 -16.68 25.25 1.00
C TYR A 53 -17.79 24.91 2.00
N ARG A 54 -18.40 23.73 1.83
CA ARG A 54 -19.47 23.21 2.68
C ARG A 54 -19.52 21.69 2.58
N GLY A 55 -19.87 21.02 3.67
CA GLY A 55 -20.26 19.62 3.64
C GLY A 55 -21.63 19.43 4.28
N ASP A 56 -22.40 18.49 3.79
CA ASP A 56 -23.66 18.05 4.39
C ASP A 56 -23.68 16.52 4.40
N VAL A 57 -24.20 15.90 5.47
CA VAL A 57 -24.54 14.47 5.43
C VAL A 57 -25.89 14.33 4.75
N VAL A 58 -25.98 13.47 3.73
CA VAL A 58 -27.21 13.19 2.99
C VAL A 58 -27.95 12.02 3.64
N GLU A 59 -27.22 10.98 4.04
CA GLU A 59 -27.77 9.76 4.62
C GLU A 59 -26.75 9.08 5.54
N HIS A 60 -27.20 8.60 6.70
CA HIS A 60 -26.46 7.66 7.54
C HIS A 60 -26.90 6.24 7.16
N LEU A 61 -26.00 5.42 6.62
CA LEU A 61 -26.32 4.05 6.20
C LEU A 61 -26.14 3.06 7.36
N ASP A 62 -25.11 3.26 8.18
CA ASP A 62 -24.83 2.50 9.40
C ASP A 62 -23.95 3.36 10.34
N GLY A 63 -23.51 2.81 11.49
CA GLY A 63 -22.68 3.55 12.48
C GLY A 63 -21.26 3.91 12.00
N HIS A 64 -20.89 3.50 10.80
CA HIS A 64 -19.56 3.57 10.20
C HIS A 64 -19.58 4.02 8.72
N THR A 65 -20.76 4.30 8.15
CA THR A 65 -20.92 4.63 6.72
C THR A 65 -21.96 5.74 6.52
N ASP A 66 -21.55 6.80 5.79
CA ASP A 66 -22.43 7.88 5.36
C ASP A 66 -22.41 8.06 3.85
N ILE A 67 -23.51 8.59 3.30
CA ILE A 67 -23.49 9.34 2.04
C ILE A 67 -23.39 10.83 2.39
N ILE A 68 -22.38 11.51 1.84
CA ILE A 68 -22.10 12.93 2.09
C ILE A 68 -22.07 13.73 0.79
N HIS A 69 -22.47 14.99 0.87
CA HIS A 69 -22.39 15.95 -0.21
C HIS A 69 -21.33 17.00 0.14
N LEU A 70 -20.26 17.12 -0.65
CA LEU A 70 -19.19 18.08 -0.45
C LEU A 70 -19.19 19.14 -1.55
N HIS A 71 -19.37 20.40 -1.17
CA HIS A 71 -19.22 21.54 -2.07
C HIS A 71 -17.76 21.98 -2.06
N LEU A 72 -17.12 22.02 -3.22
CA LEU A 72 -15.72 22.43 -3.33
C LEU A 72 -15.59 23.93 -3.58
N TYR A 73 -14.51 24.54 -3.07
CA TYR A 73 -14.13 25.89 -3.47
C TYR A 73 -13.74 25.92 -4.97
N ASN A 74 -14.04 27.04 -5.64
CA ASN A 74 -13.80 27.21 -7.08
C ASN A 74 -12.33 26.94 -7.48
N ASP A 75 -11.37 27.34 -6.63
CA ASP A 75 -9.93 27.29 -6.91
C ASP A 75 -9.24 26.00 -6.41
N TRP A 76 -10.02 25.05 -5.90
CA TRP A 76 -9.51 23.74 -5.47
C TRP A 76 -9.11 22.86 -6.66
N LEU A 77 -9.92 22.86 -7.72
CA LEU A 77 -9.66 22.10 -8.94
C LEU A 77 -8.74 22.91 -9.89
N PRO A 78 -7.78 22.27 -10.58
CA PRO A 78 -6.86 23.00 -11.46
C PRO A 78 -7.56 23.78 -12.58
N TRP A 79 -6.91 24.88 -13.02
CA TRP A 79 -7.05 25.41 -14.39
C TRP A 79 -8.46 25.90 -14.79
N GLY A 80 -9.13 26.68 -13.94
CA GLY A 80 -10.39 27.33 -14.30
C GLY A 80 -11.56 26.36 -14.50
N MET A 81 -11.42 25.12 -13.99
CA MET A 81 -12.53 24.18 -13.91
C MET A 81 -13.67 24.80 -13.12
N LYS A 82 -14.88 24.83 -13.71
CA LYS A 82 -16.09 25.24 -13.00
C LYS A 82 -16.22 24.41 -11.71
N ARG A 83 -16.78 25.01 -10.66
CA ARG A 83 -17.11 24.34 -9.39
C ARG A 83 -17.72 22.96 -9.62
N ARG A 84 -17.35 22.02 -8.75
CA ARG A 84 -17.93 20.69 -8.65
C ARG A 84 -18.35 20.47 -7.21
N ASP A 85 -19.52 19.90 -7.04
CA ASP A 85 -19.95 19.35 -5.78
C ASP A 85 -19.89 17.81 -5.93
N LEU A 86 -19.55 17.10 -4.85
CA LEU A 86 -19.24 15.67 -4.86
C LEU A 86 -20.20 14.93 -3.93
N LEU A 87 -20.95 13.96 -4.46
CA LEU A 87 -21.75 13.03 -3.67
C LEU A 87 -20.93 11.74 -3.43
N LEU A 88 -20.60 11.44 -2.18
CA LEU A 88 -19.62 10.41 -1.83
C LEU A 88 -20.16 9.49 -0.73
N ARG A 89 -20.00 8.17 -0.91
CA ARG A 89 -20.08 7.24 0.21
C ARG A 89 -18.75 7.25 0.97
N ARG A 90 -18.74 7.76 2.21
CA ARG A 90 -17.61 7.62 3.14
C ARG A 90 -17.86 6.44 4.07
N TYR A 91 -16.81 5.68 4.35
CA TYR A 91 -16.80 4.59 5.33
C TYR A 91 -15.59 4.81 6.24
N TRP A 92 -15.74 4.54 7.54
CA TRP A 92 -14.66 4.63 8.52
C TRP A 92 -14.69 3.47 9.52
N ARG A 93 -13.53 3.16 10.10
CA ARG A 93 -13.45 2.33 11.31
C ARG A 93 -12.28 2.75 12.20
N ARG A 94 -12.27 2.18 13.41
CA ARG A 94 -11.20 2.26 14.40
C ARG A 94 -10.59 0.87 14.56
N GLU A 95 -9.27 0.79 14.55
CA GLU A 95 -8.48 -0.42 14.81
C GLU A 95 -8.13 -0.51 16.31
N ASP A 96 -7.78 -1.71 16.80
CA ASP A 96 -7.42 -1.93 18.21
C ASP A 96 -6.18 -1.14 18.67
N ASP A 97 -5.28 -0.79 17.74
CA ASP A 97 -4.10 0.06 18.01
C ASP A 97 -4.43 1.56 18.14
N GLY A 98 -5.71 1.93 18.03
CA GLY A 98 -6.20 3.30 18.08
C GLY A 98 -6.08 4.07 16.75
N THR A 99 -5.69 3.41 15.66
CA THR A 99 -5.72 3.97 14.30
C THR A 99 -7.16 4.14 13.83
N TYR A 100 -7.46 5.28 13.20
CA TYR A 100 -8.71 5.46 12.45
C TYR A 100 -8.41 5.40 10.95
N GLY A 101 -9.25 4.69 10.19
CA GLY A 101 -9.14 4.55 8.74
C GLY A 101 -10.47 4.87 8.05
N GLY A 102 -10.44 5.65 6.96
CA GLY A 102 -11.65 6.04 6.22
C GLY A 102 -11.41 7.06 5.10
N GLY A 103 -10.42 6.82 4.24
CA GLY A 103 -9.92 7.78 3.23
C GLY A 103 -8.76 8.66 3.74
N PHE A 104 -8.80 8.99 5.05
CA PHE A 104 -7.61 9.29 5.83
C PHE A 104 -7.21 8.05 6.66
N VAL A 105 -5.93 7.91 6.98
CA VAL A 105 -5.42 6.97 7.98
C VAL A 105 -4.73 7.80 9.06
N VAL A 106 -5.21 7.70 10.29
CA VAL A 106 -4.74 8.49 11.45
C VAL A 106 -4.23 7.52 12.51
N THR A 107 -2.93 7.25 12.50
CA THR A 107 -2.29 6.28 13.42
C THR A 107 -1.65 7.02 14.60
N PRO A 108 -1.99 6.68 15.87
CA PRO A 108 -1.41 7.33 17.03
C PRO A 108 0.10 7.02 17.15
N VAL A 109 0.88 8.03 17.52
CA VAL A 109 2.32 7.93 17.80
C VAL A 109 2.65 8.68 19.10
N ASN A 110 3.88 8.52 19.61
CA ASN A 110 4.34 9.18 20.84
C ASN A 110 3.36 9.08 22.01
N LYS A 111 2.95 7.85 22.34
CA LYS A 111 1.98 7.50 23.40
C LYS A 111 0.61 8.18 23.21
N GLY A 112 0.19 8.39 21.96
CA GLY A 112 -1.12 8.95 21.61
C GLY A 112 -1.20 10.49 21.68
N LYS A 113 -0.10 11.19 21.99
CA LYS A 113 -0.06 12.67 22.00
C LYS A 113 0.02 13.30 20.60
N GLN A 114 0.43 12.51 19.62
CA GLN A 114 0.54 12.88 18.22
C GLN A 114 -0.09 11.77 17.37
N ALA A 115 -0.41 12.06 16.12
CA ALA A 115 -0.76 11.03 15.14
C ALA A 115 -0.07 11.26 13.79
N VAL A 116 0.28 10.18 13.11
CA VAL A 116 0.65 10.20 11.69
C VAL A 116 -0.65 10.18 10.88
N VAL A 117 -0.89 11.25 10.13
CA VAL A 117 -1.99 11.39 9.20
C VAL A 117 -1.50 11.09 7.79
N LYS A 118 -2.12 10.11 7.13
CA LYS A 118 -1.97 9.80 5.71
C LYS A 118 -3.29 10.09 5.01
N HIS A 119 -3.25 10.93 3.98
CA HIS A 119 -4.41 11.27 3.14
C HIS A 119 -4.21 10.62 1.77
N MET A 120 -5.14 9.75 1.36
CA MET A 120 -5.04 8.99 0.10
C MET A 120 -6.17 9.37 -0.85
N LEU A 121 -5.82 9.70 -2.10
CA LEU A 121 -6.76 10.13 -3.12
C LEU A 121 -6.50 9.39 -4.43
N ALA A 122 -7.46 8.60 -4.89
CA ALA A 122 -7.47 7.98 -6.20
C ALA A 122 -8.72 8.43 -6.97
N ILE A 123 -8.51 9.24 -8.00
CA ILE A 123 -9.52 9.80 -8.90
C ILE A 123 -9.19 9.32 -10.30
N ASP A 124 -10.20 8.84 -11.04
CA ASP A 124 -10.09 8.71 -12.50
C ASP A 124 -10.51 10.02 -13.16
N TRP A 125 -9.53 10.64 -13.82
CA TRP A 125 -9.68 11.94 -14.47
C TRP A 125 -10.21 11.85 -15.90
N LYS A 126 -10.24 10.64 -16.50
CA LYS A 126 -10.71 10.42 -17.88
C LYS A 126 -12.19 10.78 -18.02
N PHE A 127 -13.00 10.44 -17.02
CA PHE A 127 -14.42 10.79 -16.94
C PHE A 127 -14.69 12.30 -16.95
N TRP A 128 -13.70 13.14 -16.59
CA TRP A 128 -13.84 14.60 -16.60
C TRP A 128 -13.45 15.25 -17.94
N LYS A 129 -13.22 14.45 -18.99
CA LYS A 129 -12.92 14.87 -20.38
C LYS A 129 -11.75 15.86 -20.53
N LEU A 130 -10.81 15.85 -19.59
CA LEU A 130 -9.65 16.73 -19.56
C LEU A 130 -8.36 15.93 -19.39
N TYR A 131 -7.53 15.93 -20.43
CA TYR A 131 -6.19 15.36 -20.37
C TYR A 131 -5.35 16.10 -19.31
N LEU A 132 -4.94 15.39 -18.26
CA LEU A 132 -3.95 15.89 -17.32
C LEU A 132 -2.60 16.05 -18.04
N ARG A 133 -2.21 17.29 -18.36
CA ARG A 133 -0.80 17.57 -18.65
C ARG A 133 0.03 17.24 -17.39
N PRO A 134 1.28 16.72 -17.50
CA PRO A 134 2.08 16.33 -16.33
C PRO A 134 2.21 17.39 -15.21
N SER A 135 2.04 18.67 -15.54
CA SER A 135 1.98 19.79 -14.60
C SER A 135 0.80 19.75 -13.61
N SER A 136 -0.35 19.15 -13.95
CA SER A 136 -1.55 19.19 -13.10
C SER A 136 -1.52 18.17 -11.95
N ALA A 137 -0.93 16.99 -12.17
CA ALA A 137 -0.72 16.00 -11.10
C ALA A 137 0.10 16.61 -9.94
N ARG A 138 1.16 17.36 -10.27
CA ARG A 138 1.96 18.11 -9.29
C ARG A 138 1.12 19.13 -8.50
N SER A 139 0.19 19.83 -9.16
CA SER A 139 -0.71 20.78 -8.49
C SER A 139 -1.62 20.10 -7.47
N ILE A 140 -2.18 18.94 -7.81
CA ILE A 140 -3.07 18.17 -6.91
C ILE A 140 -2.27 17.58 -5.75
N THR A 141 -1.03 17.11 -5.99
CA THR A 141 -0.14 16.64 -4.92
C THR A 141 0.23 17.75 -3.93
N ILE A 142 0.58 18.95 -4.42
CA ILE A 142 0.84 20.11 -3.55
C ILE A 142 -0.39 20.43 -2.72
N ARG A 143 -1.56 20.50 -3.36
CA ARG A 143 -2.86 20.73 -2.72
C ARG A 143 -3.20 19.68 -1.64
N MET A 144 -2.85 18.41 -1.83
CA MET A 144 -3.01 17.37 -0.80
C MET A 144 -2.01 17.50 0.36
N LEU A 145 -0.77 17.90 0.10
CA LEU A 145 0.22 18.19 1.14
C LEU A 145 -0.18 19.41 1.97
N GLU A 146 -0.67 20.46 1.31
CA GLU A 146 -1.23 21.67 1.95
C GLU A 146 -2.38 21.33 2.91
N ARG A 147 -3.28 20.39 2.59
CA ARG A 147 -4.34 19.94 3.54
C ARG A 147 -3.76 19.33 4.81
N VAL A 148 -2.74 18.48 4.69
CA VAL A 148 -2.10 17.85 5.86
C VAL A 148 -1.30 18.88 6.67
N ALA A 149 -0.72 19.89 6.01
CA ALA A 149 -0.05 21.01 6.67
C ALA A 149 -1.03 21.94 7.39
N ALA A 150 -2.18 22.28 6.78
CA ALA A 150 -3.23 23.09 7.39
C ALA A 150 -3.84 22.40 8.62
N LEU A 151 -4.10 21.09 8.53
CA LEU A 151 -4.53 20.27 9.67
C LEU A 151 -3.47 20.28 10.80
N ARG A 152 -2.18 20.20 10.47
CA ARG A 152 -1.10 20.33 11.46
C ARG A 152 -1.14 21.68 12.17
N GLU A 153 -1.26 22.78 11.42
CA GLU A 153 -1.25 24.13 11.99
C GLU A 153 -2.51 24.43 12.82
N LEU A 154 -3.68 23.88 12.44
CA LEU A 154 -4.89 23.91 13.26
C LEU A 154 -4.67 23.28 14.64
N PHE A 155 -4.06 22.10 14.68
CA PHE A 155 -3.79 21.40 15.94
C PHE A 155 -2.69 22.09 16.75
N ARG A 156 -1.67 22.64 16.09
CA ARG A 156 -0.62 23.44 16.73
C ARG A 156 -1.17 24.72 17.39
N THR A 157 -2.07 25.44 16.72
CA THR A 157 -2.72 26.64 17.26
C THR A 157 -3.72 26.29 18.38
N LYS A 158 -4.51 25.21 18.24
CA LYS A 158 -5.36 24.68 19.33
C LYS A 158 -4.55 24.27 20.57
N ALA A 159 -3.38 23.66 20.40
CA ALA A 159 -2.48 23.32 21.50
C ALA A 159 -1.88 24.56 22.20
N GLY A 160 -1.70 25.67 21.47
CA GLY A 160 -1.26 26.96 22.04
C GLY A 160 -2.34 27.72 22.80
N ASN A 161 -3.62 27.52 22.46
CA ASN A 161 -4.74 28.31 22.99
C ASN A 161 -5.26 27.88 24.39
N TYR A 162 -4.59 26.95 25.08
CA TYR A 162 -4.91 26.62 26.49
C TYR A 162 -4.55 27.72 27.51
N ASN A 163 -4.19 28.93 27.06
CA ASN A 163 -3.72 30.03 27.92
C ASN A 163 -4.28 31.42 27.56
N SER A 164 -5.37 31.52 26.79
CA SER A 164 -5.99 32.82 26.48
C SER A 164 -7.49 32.72 26.16
N ASP A 165 -8.29 33.50 26.88
CA ASP A 165 -9.75 33.62 26.74
C ASP A 165 -10.21 34.07 25.33
N PRO A 166 -11.45 33.74 24.93
CA PRO A 166 -11.96 34.04 23.59
C PRO A 166 -12.15 35.55 23.36
N ILE A 167 -11.38 36.11 22.44
CA ILE A 167 -11.57 37.48 21.95
C ILE A 167 -12.81 37.53 21.06
N VAL A 168 -13.89 38.13 21.59
CA VAL A 168 -15.07 38.49 20.80
C VAL A 168 -14.71 39.59 19.82
N MET A 169 -14.66 39.29 18.51
CA MET A 169 -14.50 40.30 17.47
C MET A 169 -15.79 41.14 17.35
N THR A 170 -15.79 42.29 18.02
CA THR A 170 -16.79 43.35 17.79
C THR A 170 -16.52 44.02 16.44
N LYS A 171 -17.32 43.69 15.43
CA LYS A 171 -17.19 44.25 14.08
C LYS A 171 -17.78 45.66 14.00
N GLY A 172 -16.99 46.66 14.39
CA GLY A 172 -17.37 48.07 14.28
C GLY A 172 -17.19 48.63 12.86
N ILE A 173 -18.30 48.82 12.13
CA ILE A 173 -18.42 49.80 11.03
C ILE A 173 -19.77 50.50 11.21
N GLY A 174 -19.77 51.81 11.38
CA GLY A 174 -20.99 52.60 11.65
C GLY A 174 -21.48 53.41 10.46
N SER A 175 -22.80 53.53 10.33
CA SER A 175 -23.52 54.66 9.71
C SER A 175 -25.02 54.59 10.07
N PRO A 176 -25.78 55.69 10.03
CA PRO A 176 -26.57 56.08 11.20
C PRO A 176 -28.10 55.95 11.11
N ASN A 177 -28.73 55.99 12.29
CA ASN A 177 -30.11 56.44 12.58
C ASN A 177 -31.27 55.90 11.73
N VAL A 178 -32.01 54.94 12.29
CA VAL A 178 -33.46 55.11 12.56
C VAL A 178 -33.74 54.54 13.96
N LYS A 179 -34.57 55.24 14.76
CA LYS A 179 -35.09 54.73 16.04
C LYS A 179 -36.42 54.02 15.79
N GLU A 180 -36.68 52.92 16.50
CA GLU A 180 -37.93 52.77 17.26
C GLU A 180 -37.79 51.67 18.31
N ASP A 181 -38.28 51.95 19.52
CA ASP A 181 -38.33 51.04 20.65
C ASP A 181 -39.49 50.04 20.51
N ILE A 182 -39.38 48.84 21.09
CA ILE A 182 -40.44 48.22 21.89
C ILE A 182 -39.85 47.16 22.82
N LYS A 183 -40.46 47.06 24.00
CA LYS A 183 -39.97 46.37 25.20
C LYS A 183 -40.87 45.20 25.57
N SER A 184 -40.31 44.05 25.94
CA SER A 184 -41.00 43.04 26.76
C SER A 184 -40.02 42.15 27.53
N GLU A 185 -40.05 42.26 28.86
CA GLU A 185 -39.36 41.40 29.84
C GLU A 185 -40.27 40.25 30.32
N ILE A 186 -39.79 39.46 31.32
CA ILE A 186 -40.50 38.46 32.16
C ILE A 186 -40.70 37.09 31.47
N SER A 187 -40.26 35.94 32.02
CA SER A 187 -39.45 35.65 33.23
C SER A 187 -38.69 34.29 33.13
N VAL A 188 -37.93 33.96 34.19
CA VAL A 188 -37.40 32.62 34.50
C VAL A 188 -38.31 31.96 35.53
N GLU A 189 -38.54 30.64 35.46
CA GLU A 189 -38.72 29.82 36.67
C GLU A 189 -38.27 28.37 36.48
N SER A 190 -37.99 27.69 37.59
CA SER A 190 -37.17 26.47 37.66
C SER A 190 -37.78 25.42 38.58
N SER A 191 -37.65 24.14 38.22
CA SER A 191 -37.84 23.03 39.19
C SER A 191 -36.92 21.83 38.90
N LYS A 192 -36.36 21.28 39.97
CA LYS A 192 -35.62 20.00 40.05
C LYS A 192 -36.55 18.90 40.61
N ILE A 193 -36.08 17.65 40.52
CA ILE A 193 -36.15 16.50 41.48
C ILE A 193 -36.09 15.22 40.62
N GLU A 194 -35.00 14.43 40.66
CA GLU A 194 -34.83 13.15 41.42
C GLU A 194 -35.96 12.11 41.17
N GLY A 195 -35.73 10.81 41.01
CA GLY A 195 -34.54 9.95 41.04
C GLY A 195 -34.91 8.50 40.67
N LEU A 196 -33.91 7.59 40.57
CA LEU A 196 -34.07 6.20 40.12
C LEU A 196 -34.85 5.30 41.12
N PRO A 197 -35.41 4.15 40.68
CA PRO A 197 -34.68 2.87 40.89
C PRO A 197 -34.82 1.79 39.78
N GLU A 198 -33.91 0.81 39.82
CA GLU A 198 -33.90 -0.41 38.98
C GLU A 198 -34.78 -1.55 39.56
N MET A 199 -35.23 -2.49 38.72
CA MET A 199 -35.43 -3.91 39.09
C MET A 199 -35.25 -4.88 37.90
N LYS A 200 -34.76 -6.07 38.25
CA LYS A 200 -34.64 -7.35 37.51
C LYS A 200 -35.81 -8.28 37.93
N ASP A 201 -36.13 -9.45 37.34
CA ASP A 201 -35.70 -10.27 36.18
C ASP A 201 -36.87 -11.26 35.86
N GLU A 202 -36.80 -12.03 34.75
CA GLU A 202 -37.53 -13.29 34.42
C GLU A 202 -39.08 -13.24 34.14
N VAL A 203 -39.58 -13.53 32.91
CA VAL A 203 -39.78 -14.82 32.18
C VAL A 203 -41.14 -15.49 32.48
N ASP A 204 -42.08 -15.56 31.50
CA ASP A 204 -42.32 -16.79 30.69
C ASP A 204 -43.49 -16.71 29.65
N ASN A 205 -43.39 -17.58 28.63
CA ASN A 205 -44.41 -18.11 27.69
C ASN A 205 -45.07 -17.30 26.53
N GLU A 206 -44.89 -17.91 25.35
CA GLU A 206 -45.42 -17.63 23.99
C GLU A 206 -46.84 -18.25 23.78
N PRO A 207 -47.58 -18.06 22.65
CA PRO A 207 -47.19 -18.71 21.39
C PRO A 207 -47.52 -17.99 20.04
N CYS A 208 -46.61 -18.22 19.07
CA CYS A 208 -46.85 -18.44 17.63
C CYS A 208 -47.39 -17.32 16.71
N GLY A 209 -46.62 -16.95 15.67
CA GLY A 209 -47.12 -16.02 14.64
C GLY A 209 -46.43 -15.79 13.28
N ARG A 210 -45.23 -16.36 12.96
CA ARG A 210 -44.69 -16.72 11.59
C ARG A 210 -43.20 -16.43 11.32
N THR A 211 -42.56 -17.46 10.75
CA THR A 211 -41.39 -17.45 9.83
C THR A 211 -40.10 -16.75 10.26
N SER A 212 -39.28 -17.48 11.01
CA SER A 212 -37.82 -17.36 11.00
C SER A 212 -37.24 -17.91 9.68
N LEU A 213 -36.22 -17.23 9.12
CA LEU A 213 -35.28 -17.82 8.18
C LEU A 213 -33.84 -17.57 8.67
N MET A 214 -33.34 -18.54 9.44
CA MET A 214 -31.92 -18.70 9.73
C MET A 214 -31.18 -19.02 8.42
N GLY A 215 -30.07 -18.34 8.11
CA GLY A 215 -29.33 -18.63 6.88
C GLY A 215 -28.34 -17.55 6.42
N LEU A 216 -27.45 -17.10 7.30
CA LEU A 216 -26.28 -16.33 6.87
C LEU A 216 -25.23 -17.28 6.28
N ASN A 217 -25.26 -17.44 4.95
CA ASN A 217 -24.13 -17.98 4.20
C ASN A 217 -23.14 -16.84 3.94
N ASP A 218 -21.88 -17.03 4.35
CA ASP A 218 -20.74 -16.21 3.92
C ASP A 218 -20.34 -16.60 2.48
N SER A 219 -21.21 -16.29 1.51
CA SER A 219 -20.92 -16.46 0.08
C SER A 219 -20.46 -15.15 -0.54
N ASP A 220 -19.13 -14.94 -0.56
CA ASP A 220 -18.45 -13.95 -1.40
C ASP A 220 -18.66 -14.29 -2.89
N GLU A 221 -19.80 -13.88 -3.46
CA GLU A 221 -20.07 -14.05 -4.90
C GLU A 221 -19.19 -13.11 -5.74
N PHE A 222 -18.11 -13.67 -6.30
CA PHE A 222 -17.24 -13.00 -7.26
C PHE A 222 -17.86 -13.04 -8.66
N PHE A 223 -17.96 -11.90 -9.33
CA PHE A 223 -18.17 -11.87 -10.78
C PHE A 223 -16.83 -11.99 -11.51
N ASP A 224 -16.65 -13.07 -12.25
CA ASP A 224 -15.54 -13.22 -13.20
C ASP A 224 -15.78 -12.36 -14.45
N VAL A 225 -14.69 -11.79 -14.98
CA VAL A 225 -14.68 -11.10 -16.28
C VAL A 225 -14.17 -12.10 -17.32
N PRO A 226 -14.93 -12.43 -18.37
CA PRO A 226 -14.51 -13.40 -19.37
C PRO A 226 -13.36 -12.85 -20.23
N GLU A 227 -12.38 -13.71 -20.52
CA GLU A 227 -11.29 -13.41 -21.45
C GLU A 227 -11.81 -13.43 -22.89
N SER A 228 -11.41 -12.44 -23.70
CA SER A 228 -11.83 -12.31 -25.10
C SER A 228 -10.95 -13.14 -26.02
N THR A 229 -11.54 -14.13 -26.69
CA THR A 229 -10.91 -14.95 -27.72
C THR A 229 -10.68 -14.18 -29.02
N ASP A 230 -9.55 -14.48 -29.67
CA ASP A 230 -9.20 -14.36 -31.08
C ASP A 230 -9.95 -13.35 -31.97
N TYR A 231 -9.22 -12.34 -32.48
CA TYR A 231 -9.29 -11.98 -33.90
C TYR A 231 -7.90 -11.67 -34.47
N ASN A 232 -7.48 -12.50 -35.42
CA ASN A 232 -6.29 -12.29 -36.24
C ASN A 232 -6.56 -11.31 -37.40
N ASN A 233 -5.46 -10.76 -37.94
CA ASN A 233 -5.35 -10.17 -39.28
C ASN A 233 -6.15 -8.88 -39.56
N PHE A 234 -5.41 -7.77 -39.71
CA PHE A 234 -5.24 -7.12 -41.02
C PHE A 234 -4.01 -6.21 -40.97
N GLY A 235 -2.97 -6.53 -41.76
CA GLY A 235 -1.96 -5.54 -42.11
C GLY A 235 -2.49 -4.59 -43.19
N ASN A 236 -1.84 -3.43 -43.34
CA ASN A 236 -1.40 -2.89 -44.64
C ASN A 236 -0.65 -1.57 -44.44
N GLU A 237 0.52 -1.49 -45.07
CA GLU A 237 1.41 -0.33 -45.20
C GLU A 237 0.69 0.90 -45.77
N TRP A 238 1.07 2.12 -45.36
CA TRP A 238 1.16 3.29 -46.26
C TRP A 238 2.35 4.17 -45.84
N HIS A 239 3.08 4.69 -46.83
CA HIS A 239 4.40 5.31 -46.70
C HIS A 239 4.38 6.85 -46.85
N SER A 240 5.52 7.47 -46.47
CA SER A 240 6.17 8.66 -47.05
C SER A 240 5.53 10.07 -46.99
N ASP A 241 6.30 10.95 -46.33
CA ASP A 241 6.80 12.25 -46.80
C ASP A 241 5.87 13.44 -47.11
N LEU A 242 6.15 14.58 -46.44
CA LEU A 242 6.68 15.76 -47.13
C LEU A 242 7.34 16.80 -46.17
N THR A 243 8.37 17.47 -46.69
CA THR A 243 9.36 18.33 -46.01
C THR A 243 9.23 19.82 -46.36
N SER A 244 9.66 20.72 -45.46
CA SER A 244 10.42 22.01 -45.68
C SER A 244 10.48 22.77 -44.33
N GLU A 245 11.62 23.17 -43.72
CA GLU A 245 12.67 24.13 -44.14
C GLU A 245 12.16 25.59 -44.30
N GLN A 246 12.81 26.68 -43.84
CA GLN A 246 14.13 27.00 -43.23
C GLN A 246 13.94 27.94 -41.99
N MET A 247 14.73 27.97 -40.91
CA MET A 247 16.15 28.35 -40.69
C MET A 247 16.46 29.87 -40.81
N TRP A 248 16.98 30.50 -39.73
CA TRP A 248 17.92 31.65 -39.71
C TRP A 248 18.69 31.72 -38.35
N ASP A 249 20.00 31.99 -38.43
CA ASP A 249 20.99 32.22 -37.36
C ASP A 249 20.91 33.64 -36.74
N ALA A 250 21.61 34.07 -35.67
CA ALA A 250 22.33 33.48 -34.52
C ALA A 250 22.74 34.65 -33.57
N GLN A 251 23.06 34.39 -32.29
CA GLN A 251 24.10 35.09 -31.47
C GLN A 251 24.14 34.61 -30.01
N ALA A 252 25.26 34.83 -29.31
CA ALA A 252 25.60 34.18 -28.03
C ALA A 252 25.55 35.10 -26.79
N MET A 253 25.06 34.56 -25.67
CA MET A 253 25.46 34.70 -24.24
C MET A 253 25.82 36.10 -23.64
N PRO A 254 25.49 36.40 -22.35
CA PRO A 254 25.55 35.46 -21.21
C PRO A 254 24.44 35.56 -20.12
N HIS A 255 24.54 34.66 -19.13
CA HIS A 255 23.63 34.43 -18.00
C HIS A 255 23.49 35.58 -16.98
N PRO A 256 22.50 35.45 -16.06
CA PRO A 256 22.83 35.43 -14.63
C PRO A 256 22.30 34.18 -13.87
N LYS A 257 23.06 33.74 -12.85
CA LYS A 257 22.74 32.63 -11.91
C LYS A 257 22.57 33.16 -10.49
N ILE A 258 21.49 32.80 -9.78
CA ILE A 258 21.33 32.79 -8.30
C ILE A 258 20.21 31.77 -7.98
N SER A 259 20.22 30.91 -6.96
CA SER A 259 21.28 30.26 -6.16
C SER A 259 20.64 29.01 -5.52
N SER A 260 21.35 27.90 -5.36
CA SER A 260 20.81 26.70 -4.70
C SER A 260 20.83 26.84 -3.17
N ALA A 261 19.89 26.18 -2.50
CA ALA A 261 19.76 26.20 -1.03
C ALA A 261 20.73 25.23 -0.31
N SER A 262 21.99 25.13 -0.76
CA SER A 262 23.01 24.26 -0.15
C SER A 262 23.63 24.81 1.16
N GLY A 263 23.07 25.89 1.71
CA GLY A 263 23.63 26.63 2.85
C GLY A 263 23.31 26.07 4.26
N LEU A 264 22.41 25.08 4.39
CA LEU A 264 21.89 24.64 5.70
C LEU A 264 22.47 23.33 6.25
N VAL A 265 23.16 22.52 5.44
CA VAL A 265 23.66 21.19 5.86
C VAL A 265 25.03 21.26 6.56
N LYS A 266 25.83 22.32 6.30
CA LYS A 266 27.21 22.42 6.80
C LYS A 266 27.35 22.89 8.26
N LYS A 267 26.25 22.97 9.01
CA LYS A 267 26.24 23.41 10.43
C LYS A 267 25.72 22.35 11.42
N LEU A 268 25.42 21.15 10.93
CA LEU A 268 24.90 20.03 11.72
C LEU A 268 25.89 18.86 11.89
N HIS A 269 27.00 18.85 11.14
CA HIS A 269 28.05 17.83 11.28
C HIS A 269 29.09 18.12 12.39
N ASP A 270 29.19 19.36 12.87
CA ASP A 270 30.20 19.77 13.87
C ASP A 270 29.75 19.55 15.34
N LEU A 271 28.54 19.00 15.58
CA LEU A 271 27.94 18.90 16.93
C LEU A 271 27.79 17.48 17.49
N THR A 272 28.11 16.43 16.74
CA THR A 272 27.93 15.02 17.17
C THR A 272 29.22 14.21 17.29
N VAL A 273 30.39 14.80 17.01
CA VAL A 273 31.69 14.11 17.17
C VAL A 273 32.56 14.76 18.26
N GLN A 274 32.07 14.75 19.51
CA GLN A 274 32.93 14.83 20.71
C GLN A 274 32.33 14.10 21.91
N LYS A 275 32.71 12.83 22.11
CA LYS A 275 33.54 12.43 23.27
C LYS A 275 34.02 10.98 23.15
N LYS A 276 35.33 10.84 23.02
CA LYS A 276 36.07 9.57 23.07
C LYS A 276 36.34 9.22 24.54
N GLY A 277 35.75 8.14 25.04
CA GLY A 277 36.20 7.47 26.26
C GLY A 277 37.23 6.40 25.89
N TYR A 278 38.40 6.42 26.51
CA TYR A 278 39.56 5.59 26.13
C TYR A 278 39.80 4.50 27.18
N ILE A 279 39.77 3.23 26.79
CA ILE A 279 40.35 2.09 27.52
C ILE A 279 41.09 1.22 26.49
N ASP A 280 42.16 0.55 26.95
CA ASP A 280 43.29 0.09 26.14
C ASP A 280 43.03 -0.94 25.03
N LEU A 281 43.89 -0.83 24.01
CA LEU A 281 44.23 -1.90 23.09
C LEU A 281 45.17 -2.90 23.79
N HIS A 282 44.81 -4.18 23.84
CA HIS A 282 45.72 -5.31 23.57
C HIS A 282 44.97 -6.65 23.67
N GLU A 283 44.42 -7.13 22.55
CA GLU A 283 44.63 -8.54 22.16
C GLU A 283 44.37 -8.71 20.65
N VAL A 284 45.38 -9.19 19.93
CA VAL A 284 45.30 -9.55 18.51
C VAL A 284 44.84 -11.00 18.44
N GLY A 285 43.66 -11.26 17.87
CA GLY A 285 43.09 -12.60 17.82
C GLY A 285 42.12 -12.79 16.66
N ARG A 286 42.66 -13.22 15.51
CA ARG A 286 41.96 -13.57 14.26
C ARG A 286 41.14 -12.45 13.61
N GLU A 287 41.65 -11.99 12.46
CA GLU A 287 40.77 -11.68 11.33
C GLU A 287 40.07 -13.00 10.94
N GLU A 288 38.83 -13.17 11.39
CA GLU A 288 37.93 -14.09 10.72
C GLU A 288 37.66 -13.51 9.33
N SER A 289 38.08 -14.23 8.30
CA SER A 289 37.70 -13.93 6.93
C SER A 289 36.17 -13.95 6.87
N GLU A 290 35.53 -12.77 6.78
CA GLU A 290 34.06 -12.63 6.74
C GLU A 290 33.52 -13.46 5.56
N SER A 291 33.10 -14.69 5.86
CA SER A 291 32.55 -15.62 4.88
C SER A 291 31.12 -15.21 4.59
N TRP A 292 30.89 -14.66 3.40
CA TRP A 292 29.56 -14.28 2.93
C TRP A 292 28.69 -15.53 2.78
N TYR A 293 27.62 -15.61 3.56
CA TYR A 293 26.65 -16.72 3.53
C TYR A 293 25.32 -16.20 2.98
N TYR A 294 25.15 -16.29 1.66
CA TYR A 294 23.83 -16.08 1.03
C TYR A 294 22.97 -17.32 1.26
N GLY A 295 21.77 -17.14 1.83
CA GLY A 295 20.81 -18.19 2.18
C GLY A 295 20.46 -18.27 3.66
N ASP A 296 21.13 -17.50 4.54
CA ASP A 296 20.97 -17.58 6.00
C ASP A 296 21.06 -16.21 6.70
N THR A 297 20.98 -15.09 5.98
CA THR A 297 21.01 -13.76 6.63
C THR A 297 19.71 -13.41 7.36
N LEU A 298 18.61 -14.14 7.11
CA LEU A 298 17.37 -14.07 7.88
C LEU A 298 17.18 -15.37 8.67
N GLN A 299 17.02 -15.26 9.99
CA GLN A 299 16.86 -16.42 10.88
C GLN A 299 15.56 -17.21 10.61
N LYS A 300 15.66 -18.53 10.68
CA LYS A 300 14.51 -19.45 10.62
C LYS A 300 13.85 -19.57 12.00
N ASP A 301 12.52 -19.50 12.07
CA ASP A 301 11.76 -19.74 13.30
C ASP A 301 10.54 -20.65 13.08
N THR A 302 10.67 -21.92 13.47
CA THR A 302 9.57 -22.89 13.45
C THR A 302 8.43 -22.54 14.42
N SER A 303 8.68 -21.73 15.46
CA SER A 303 7.64 -21.32 16.42
C SER A 303 6.77 -20.16 15.92
N CYS A 304 7.17 -19.49 14.84
CA CYS A 304 6.49 -18.33 14.26
C CYS A 304 6.24 -17.16 15.24
N ALA A 305 7.07 -17.03 16.27
CA ALA A 305 6.95 -16.05 17.36
C ALA A 305 8.11 -15.03 17.38
N LEU A 306 9.28 -15.38 16.84
CA LEU A 306 10.45 -14.51 16.80
C LEU A 306 10.28 -13.40 15.74
N PRO A 307 10.55 -12.13 16.08
CA PRO A 307 10.53 -11.06 15.10
C PRO A 307 11.74 -11.12 14.17
N CYS A 308 11.56 -10.64 12.94
CA CYS A 308 12.56 -10.69 11.87
C CYS A 308 13.00 -12.13 11.62
N SER A 309 12.04 -12.99 11.31
CA SER A 309 12.25 -14.42 11.06
C SER A 309 11.44 -14.90 9.85
N TRP A 310 11.85 -16.03 9.29
CA TRP A 310 11.08 -16.76 8.28
C TRP A 310 10.65 -18.15 8.74
N ALA A 311 9.54 -18.63 8.16
CA ALA A 311 9.09 -20.01 8.20
C ALA A 311 8.40 -20.37 6.86
N ALA A 312 8.05 -21.64 6.67
CA ALA A 312 7.06 -22.00 5.65
C ALA A 312 5.65 -21.70 6.20
N SER A 313 4.76 -21.13 5.39
CA SER A 313 3.33 -21.01 5.75
C SER A 313 2.60 -22.32 5.50
N ASP A 314 1.52 -22.55 6.26
CA ASP A 314 0.55 -23.60 5.96
C ASP A 314 0.00 -23.44 4.53
N PRO A 315 0.16 -24.44 3.64
CA PRO A 315 -0.41 -24.43 2.29
C PRO A 315 -1.93 -24.20 2.29
N SER A 316 -2.65 -24.63 3.33
CA SER A 316 -4.12 -24.57 3.38
C SER A 316 -4.69 -23.15 3.43
N LEU A 317 -3.84 -22.14 3.67
CA LEU A 317 -4.17 -20.72 3.60
C LEU A 317 -4.42 -20.23 2.16
N PHE A 318 -3.94 -20.95 1.15
CA PHE A 318 -3.93 -20.50 -0.24
C PHE A 318 -4.91 -21.31 -1.10
N LEU A 319 -5.65 -20.58 -1.96
CA LEU A 319 -6.62 -21.16 -2.89
C LEU A 319 -6.01 -21.29 -4.30
N ILE A 320 -6.00 -22.52 -4.81
CA ILE A 320 -5.40 -22.96 -6.08
C ILE A 320 -6.48 -23.48 -7.04
N ARG A 321 -6.22 -23.52 -8.36
CA ARG A 321 -7.15 -24.15 -9.31
C ARG A 321 -7.31 -25.64 -8.98
N GLY A 322 -8.54 -26.09 -8.75
CA GLY A 322 -8.86 -27.50 -8.56
C GLY A 322 -8.73 -28.32 -9.85
N GLU A 323 -8.86 -29.64 -9.72
CA GLU A 323 -8.78 -30.59 -10.83
C GLU A 323 -9.80 -30.27 -11.93
N THR A 324 -11.03 -29.91 -11.56
CA THR A 324 -12.13 -29.57 -12.47
C THR A 324 -12.23 -28.09 -12.84
N TYR A 325 -11.23 -27.25 -12.46
CA TYR A 325 -11.32 -25.79 -12.54
C TYR A 325 -11.69 -25.24 -13.92
N LEU A 326 -11.24 -25.86 -15.01
CA LEU A 326 -11.58 -25.41 -16.38
C LEU A 326 -13.08 -25.54 -16.70
N GLN A 327 -13.82 -26.36 -15.94
CA GLN A 327 -15.24 -26.62 -16.12
C GLN A 327 -16.11 -25.86 -15.11
N ASP A 328 -15.66 -25.75 -13.85
CA ASP A 328 -16.46 -25.23 -12.73
C ASP A 328 -15.94 -23.90 -12.12
N GLN A 329 -14.75 -23.45 -12.52
CA GLN A 329 -13.98 -22.32 -11.94
C GLN A 329 -13.76 -22.42 -10.42
N GLN A 330 -13.89 -23.61 -9.81
CA GLN A 330 -13.79 -23.81 -8.37
C GLN A 330 -12.34 -23.98 -7.90
N LYS A 331 -11.97 -23.19 -6.90
CA LYS A 331 -10.65 -23.25 -6.27
C LYS A 331 -10.72 -24.09 -5.00
N VAL A 332 -9.67 -24.87 -4.79
CA VAL A 332 -9.49 -25.71 -3.59
C VAL A 332 -8.35 -25.16 -2.74
N LYS A 333 -8.33 -25.51 -1.45
CA LYS A 333 -7.17 -25.23 -0.60
C LYS A 333 -5.99 -26.08 -1.05
N ALA A 334 -4.80 -25.47 -1.14
CA ALA A 334 -3.58 -26.23 -1.37
C ALA A 334 -3.30 -27.17 -0.19
N LYS A 335 -2.80 -28.37 -0.51
CA LYS A 335 -2.50 -29.42 0.49
C LYS A 335 -1.02 -29.48 0.85
N ASP A 336 -0.15 -29.17 -0.09
CA ASP A 336 1.31 -29.33 0.02
C ASP A 336 2.05 -28.40 -0.96
N THR A 337 3.38 -28.44 -0.92
CA THR A 337 4.32 -27.70 -1.77
C THR A 337 5.31 -28.64 -2.46
N LEU A 338 5.65 -28.36 -3.72
CA LEU A 338 6.64 -29.12 -4.50
C LEU A 338 8.06 -29.03 -3.92
N MET A 339 8.40 -27.91 -3.27
CA MET A 339 9.74 -27.63 -2.76
C MET A 339 9.72 -27.16 -1.31
N GLN A 340 10.73 -27.58 -0.56
CA GLN A 340 10.96 -27.14 0.81
C GLN A 340 11.68 -25.80 0.82
N MET A 341 11.20 -24.83 1.62
CA MET A 341 11.95 -23.61 1.91
C MET A 341 13.14 -23.92 2.83
N VAL A 342 14.35 -23.69 2.32
CA VAL A 342 15.62 -24.06 2.98
C VAL A 342 16.40 -22.87 3.51
N GLY A 343 16.19 -21.66 2.96
CA GLY A 343 16.89 -20.45 3.36
C GLY A 343 16.13 -19.18 2.99
N ALA A 344 16.51 -18.06 3.58
CA ALA A 344 16.08 -16.73 3.16
C ALA A 344 17.15 -15.67 3.49
N ASP A 345 17.23 -14.65 2.66
CA ASP A 345 18.03 -13.47 2.91
C ASP A 345 17.20 -12.19 3.01
N TRP A 346 17.63 -11.29 3.88
CA TRP A 346 17.07 -9.94 3.99
C TRP A 346 18.21 -8.92 3.83
N LEU A 347 18.45 -8.53 2.59
CA LEU A 347 19.62 -7.76 2.16
C LEU A 347 19.30 -6.28 2.00
N ARG A 348 20.32 -5.45 2.18
CA ARG A 348 20.31 -4.01 1.88
C ARG A 348 21.61 -3.59 1.21
N SER A 349 21.48 -2.83 0.14
CA SER A 349 22.56 -2.45 -0.76
C SER A 349 22.32 -1.05 -1.35
N ASP A 350 23.36 -0.45 -1.91
CA ASP A 350 23.24 0.78 -2.71
C ASP A 350 23.00 0.47 -4.21
N THR A 351 23.09 -0.80 -4.60
CA THR A 351 23.00 -1.33 -5.97
C THR A 351 22.01 -2.49 -6.09
N ARG A 352 21.62 -2.82 -7.33
CA ARG A 352 20.81 -3.99 -7.64
C ARG A 352 21.60 -5.27 -7.32
N GLU A 353 20.95 -6.27 -6.74
CA GLU A 353 21.58 -7.51 -6.25
C GLU A 353 21.03 -8.71 -7.02
N ASP A 354 21.58 -8.96 -8.21
CA ASP A 354 21.20 -10.08 -9.08
C ASP A 354 22.13 -11.30 -8.88
N ASP A 355 21.69 -12.46 -9.39
CA ASP A 355 22.42 -13.74 -9.43
C ASP A 355 23.04 -14.14 -8.07
N LEU A 356 22.24 -14.08 -7.00
CA LEU A 356 22.68 -14.45 -5.65
C LEU A 356 23.14 -15.92 -5.57
N SER A 357 22.54 -16.78 -6.39
CA SER A 357 22.81 -18.21 -6.43
C SER A 357 24.18 -18.57 -7.00
N SER A 358 24.74 -17.82 -7.94
CA SER A 358 26.09 -18.12 -8.47
C SER A 358 27.22 -17.72 -7.51
N ARG A 359 26.95 -16.81 -6.57
CA ARG A 359 27.97 -16.17 -5.73
C ARG A 359 28.70 -17.19 -4.84
N PRO A 360 30.03 -17.04 -4.64
CA PRO A 360 30.77 -17.84 -3.68
C PRO A 360 30.14 -17.77 -2.29
N GLY A 361 29.99 -18.93 -1.64
CA GLY A 361 29.38 -19.04 -0.32
C GLY A 361 27.85 -19.12 -0.30
N SER A 362 27.16 -18.94 -1.44
CA SER A 362 25.70 -19.15 -1.49
C SER A 362 25.32 -20.58 -1.13
N ILE A 363 24.15 -20.76 -0.51
CA ILE A 363 23.58 -22.08 -0.19
C ILE A 363 23.52 -22.98 -1.43
N VAL A 364 23.21 -22.41 -2.60
CA VAL A 364 23.15 -23.13 -3.88
C VAL A 364 24.53 -23.67 -4.27
N GLN A 365 25.59 -22.86 -4.17
CA GLN A 365 26.96 -23.32 -4.44
C GLN A 365 27.46 -24.32 -3.39
N GLN A 366 27.09 -24.15 -2.11
CA GLN A 366 27.46 -25.09 -1.05
C GLN A 366 26.85 -26.50 -1.25
N TYR A 367 25.64 -26.59 -1.80
CA TYR A 367 25.03 -27.88 -2.16
C TYR A 367 25.60 -28.42 -3.48
N ALA A 368 25.82 -27.56 -4.49
CA ALA A 368 26.48 -27.98 -5.73
C ALA A 368 27.88 -28.58 -5.48
N ALA A 369 28.65 -28.02 -4.54
CA ALA A 369 29.97 -28.53 -4.15
C ALA A 369 29.92 -29.91 -3.45
N LYS A 370 28.77 -30.31 -2.90
CA LYS A 370 28.56 -31.66 -2.33
C LYS A 370 28.19 -32.70 -3.40
N GLY A 371 27.84 -32.26 -4.62
CA GLY A 371 27.55 -33.15 -5.76
C GLY A 371 26.23 -33.93 -5.64
N GLY A 372 25.28 -33.45 -4.85
CA GLY A 372 23.94 -34.04 -4.75
C GLY A 372 23.03 -33.68 -5.94
N SER A 373 21.83 -34.29 -5.96
CA SER A 373 20.82 -34.10 -7.02
C SER A 373 19.81 -33.00 -6.72
N GLU A 374 20.05 -32.17 -5.69
CA GLU A 374 19.09 -31.15 -5.27
C GLU A 374 18.99 -30.00 -6.26
N PHE A 375 17.75 -29.62 -6.59
CA PHE A 375 17.47 -28.48 -7.46
C PHE A 375 16.88 -27.32 -6.65
N PHE A 376 17.36 -26.10 -6.92
CA PHE A 376 16.91 -24.88 -6.25
C PHE A 376 16.02 -24.01 -7.14
N PHE A 377 14.93 -23.52 -6.58
CA PHE A 377 14.13 -22.43 -7.15
C PHE A 377 14.28 -21.22 -6.23
N VAL A 378 14.92 -20.16 -6.73
CA VAL A 378 15.27 -18.98 -5.93
C VAL A 378 14.44 -17.79 -6.38
N ILE A 379 13.81 -17.09 -5.44
CA ILE A 379 12.94 -15.95 -5.71
C ILE A 379 13.52 -14.75 -4.99
N ASN A 380 14.05 -13.79 -5.75
CA ASN A 380 14.68 -12.58 -5.24
C ASN A 380 13.77 -11.38 -5.53
N ILE A 381 13.05 -10.93 -4.52
CA ILE A 381 12.14 -9.78 -4.62
C ILE A 381 12.93 -8.51 -4.31
N GLN A 382 13.27 -7.77 -5.37
CA GLN A 382 14.10 -6.57 -5.27
C GLN A 382 13.24 -5.31 -5.25
N MET A 383 13.38 -4.51 -4.18
CA MET A 383 12.65 -3.28 -3.93
C MET A 383 13.57 -2.06 -4.13
N PRO A 384 13.61 -1.47 -5.34
CA PRO A 384 14.43 -0.30 -5.63
C PRO A 384 13.91 0.91 -4.85
N SER A 385 14.67 1.24 -3.82
CA SER A 385 14.51 2.35 -2.90
C SER A 385 15.91 2.88 -2.55
N SER A 386 16.02 3.87 -1.65
CA SER A 386 17.32 4.39 -1.22
C SER A 386 17.39 4.28 0.31
N PRO A 387 18.13 3.29 0.87
CA PRO A 387 18.86 2.21 0.18
C PRO A 387 17.94 1.16 -0.46
N MET A 388 18.47 0.31 -1.34
CA MET A 388 17.72 -0.80 -1.95
C MET A 388 17.59 -1.96 -0.96
N TYR A 389 16.48 -2.70 -1.03
CA TYR A 389 16.26 -3.92 -0.25
C TYR A 389 16.00 -5.11 -1.17
N SER A 390 16.56 -6.27 -0.83
CA SER A 390 16.32 -7.54 -1.50
C SER A 390 15.84 -8.57 -0.47
N LEU A 391 14.78 -9.29 -0.82
CA LEU A 391 14.30 -10.46 -0.09
C LEU A 391 14.51 -11.68 -0.99
N ALA A 392 15.52 -12.49 -0.69
CA ALA A 392 15.75 -13.75 -1.41
C ALA A 392 15.12 -14.92 -0.63
N LEU A 393 14.43 -15.80 -1.34
CA LEU A 393 13.75 -16.97 -0.79
C LEU A 393 14.27 -18.21 -1.53
N TYR A 394 14.86 -19.15 -0.80
CA TYR A 394 15.51 -20.33 -1.37
C TYR A 394 14.64 -21.57 -1.15
N TYR A 395 14.11 -22.11 -2.23
CA TYR A 395 13.35 -23.36 -2.25
C TYR A 395 14.20 -24.48 -2.85
N MET A 396 14.08 -25.69 -2.32
CA MET A 396 14.80 -26.88 -2.75
C MET A 396 13.85 -28.04 -2.96
N THR A 397 14.03 -28.78 -4.05
CA THR A 397 13.59 -30.19 -4.14
C THR A 397 14.78 -31.15 -4.11
N ARG A 398 14.52 -32.38 -3.63
CA ARG A 398 15.41 -33.53 -3.74
C ARG A 398 14.96 -34.54 -4.81
N SER A 399 13.70 -34.46 -5.25
CA SER A 399 13.23 -35.24 -6.40
C SER A 399 13.80 -34.67 -7.69
N PRO A 400 14.05 -35.51 -8.71
CA PRO A 400 14.35 -35.05 -10.06
C PRO A 400 13.26 -34.11 -10.61
N LEU A 401 13.62 -33.22 -11.53
CA LEU A 401 12.65 -32.32 -12.16
C LEU A 401 11.65 -33.08 -13.04
N GLU A 402 12.09 -34.21 -13.58
CA GLU A 402 11.35 -35.14 -14.43
C GLU A 402 10.09 -35.70 -13.75
N ASP A 403 10.08 -35.78 -12.41
CA ASP A 403 8.89 -36.17 -11.63
C ASP A 403 7.77 -35.11 -11.71
N ASN A 404 8.08 -33.89 -12.17
CA ASN A 404 7.16 -32.75 -12.23
C ASN A 404 7.23 -32.04 -13.60
N PRO A 405 6.58 -32.59 -14.65
CA PRO A 405 6.71 -32.10 -16.03
C PRO A 405 6.41 -30.61 -16.23
N LEU A 406 5.45 -30.04 -15.50
CA LEU A 406 5.13 -28.60 -15.54
C LEU A 406 6.26 -27.74 -14.96
N LEU A 407 6.89 -28.20 -13.87
CA LEU A 407 8.04 -27.53 -13.27
C LEU A 407 9.26 -27.61 -14.19
N GLN A 408 9.55 -28.78 -14.76
CA GLN A 408 10.62 -28.94 -15.74
C GLN A 408 10.42 -28.04 -16.96
N SER A 409 9.20 -28.03 -17.53
CA SER A 409 8.85 -27.16 -18.66
C SER A 409 8.99 -25.67 -18.35
N PHE A 410 8.75 -25.26 -17.10
CA PHE A 410 8.99 -23.87 -16.66
C PHE A 410 10.48 -23.56 -16.47
N VAL A 411 11.25 -24.51 -15.94
CA VAL A 411 12.70 -24.37 -15.75
C VAL A 411 13.42 -24.27 -17.09
N ASP A 412 13.08 -25.11 -18.06
CA ASP A 412 13.75 -25.20 -19.36
C ASP A 412 13.07 -24.36 -20.47
N GLY A 413 11.91 -23.75 -20.19
CA GLY A 413 11.16 -22.90 -21.13
C GLY A 413 11.80 -21.53 -21.42
N ASP A 414 11.10 -20.69 -22.18
CA ASP A 414 11.51 -19.31 -22.46
C ASP A 414 10.86 -18.31 -21.50
N ASP A 415 11.33 -17.05 -21.51
CA ASP A 415 10.80 -16.02 -20.62
C ASP A 415 9.35 -15.66 -20.94
N THR A 416 8.90 -15.83 -22.19
CA THR A 416 7.49 -15.67 -22.59
C THR A 416 6.60 -16.65 -21.83
N TYR A 417 6.96 -17.93 -21.85
CA TYR A 417 6.27 -19.01 -21.15
C TYR A 417 6.30 -18.77 -19.64
N ARG A 418 7.48 -18.47 -19.07
CA ARG A 418 7.63 -18.21 -17.62
C ARG A 418 6.79 -17.03 -17.17
N ASN A 419 6.84 -15.90 -17.90
CA ASN A 419 6.09 -14.69 -17.56
C ASN A 419 4.57 -14.92 -17.63
N SER A 420 4.08 -15.72 -18.59
CA SER A 420 2.66 -16.03 -18.74
C SER A 420 2.09 -16.96 -17.65
N ARG A 421 2.94 -17.62 -16.84
CA ARG A 421 2.51 -18.64 -15.87
C ARG A 421 2.97 -18.41 -14.43
N PHE A 422 4.04 -17.67 -14.16
CA PHE A 422 4.53 -17.51 -12.79
C PHE A 422 3.58 -16.69 -11.92
N LYS A 423 3.07 -17.28 -10.83
CA LYS A 423 2.09 -16.68 -9.92
C LYS A 423 2.65 -16.43 -8.53
N LEU A 424 2.15 -15.36 -7.90
CA LEU A 424 2.23 -15.08 -6.47
C LEU A 424 0.81 -14.97 -5.89
N ILE A 425 0.56 -15.63 -4.77
CA ILE A 425 -0.63 -15.42 -3.92
C ILE A 425 -0.15 -14.79 -2.61
N PRO A 426 -0.40 -13.49 -2.39
CA PRO A 426 -0.05 -12.84 -1.14
C PRO A 426 -1.18 -12.97 -0.10
N TYR A 427 -0.82 -13.03 1.18
CA TYR A 427 -1.75 -13.02 2.30
C TYR A 427 -1.14 -12.29 3.50
N ILE A 428 -1.87 -11.31 4.05
CA ILE A 428 -1.45 -10.58 5.26
C ILE A 428 -2.27 -11.09 6.44
N SER A 429 -1.74 -12.07 7.18
CA SER A 429 -2.41 -12.63 8.36
C SER A 429 -2.50 -11.60 9.50
N LYS A 430 -1.39 -10.93 9.81
CA LYS A 430 -1.35 -9.83 10.79
C LYS A 430 -0.86 -8.53 10.14
N GLY A 431 -1.55 -7.43 10.43
CA GLY A 431 -1.21 -6.11 9.90
C GLY A 431 -2.43 -5.20 9.80
N SER A 432 -2.19 -3.89 9.67
CA SER A 432 -3.26 -2.91 9.48
C SER A 432 -4.02 -3.20 8.18
N TRP A 433 -5.35 -3.01 8.19
CA TRP A 433 -6.18 -3.29 7.02
C TRP A 433 -5.77 -2.49 5.78
N ILE A 434 -5.18 -1.29 5.92
CA ILE A 434 -4.71 -0.55 4.73
C ILE A 434 -3.60 -1.31 3.99
N VAL A 435 -2.74 -2.03 4.71
CA VAL A 435 -1.76 -2.94 4.12
C VAL A 435 -2.47 -4.16 3.54
N LYS A 436 -3.40 -4.79 4.29
CA LYS A 436 -4.18 -5.94 3.80
C LYS A 436 -4.94 -5.64 2.49
N GLN A 437 -5.52 -4.45 2.38
CA GLN A 437 -6.29 -3.97 1.24
C GLN A 437 -5.39 -3.60 0.05
N SER A 438 -4.21 -3.02 0.31
CA SER A 438 -3.27 -2.61 -0.74
C SER A 438 -2.50 -3.79 -1.34
N VAL A 439 -2.19 -4.81 -0.52
CA VAL A 439 -1.58 -6.07 -0.98
C VAL A 439 -2.62 -7.01 -1.61
N GLY A 440 -3.84 -7.04 -1.05
CA GLY A 440 -4.90 -7.94 -1.47
C GLY A 440 -4.69 -9.38 -1.01
N LYS A 441 -5.54 -10.28 -1.55
CA LYS A 441 -5.48 -11.74 -1.35
C LYS A 441 -5.56 -12.55 -2.66
N LYS A 442 -5.68 -11.87 -3.81
CA LYS A 442 -5.89 -12.53 -5.11
C LYS A 442 -4.52 -12.87 -5.71
N ALA A 443 -4.43 -14.05 -6.34
CA ALA A 443 -3.27 -14.44 -7.13
C ALA A 443 -2.99 -13.42 -8.26
N CYS A 444 -1.74 -13.04 -8.48
CA CYS A 444 -1.29 -12.27 -9.64
C CYS A 444 -0.30 -13.07 -10.47
N LEU A 445 -0.31 -12.87 -11.80
CA LEU A 445 0.74 -13.36 -12.70
C LEU A 445 1.88 -12.35 -12.66
N VAL A 446 2.96 -12.71 -11.95
CA VAL A 446 4.02 -11.76 -11.58
C VAL A 446 4.79 -11.30 -12.81
N GLY A 447 5.12 -12.21 -13.73
CA GLY A 447 5.86 -11.89 -14.95
C GLY A 447 5.05 -11.15 -16.03
N GLN A 448 3.73 -11.03 -15.86
CA GLN A 448 2.90 -10.09 -16.64
C GLN A 448 2.85 -8.69 -16.01
N ALA A 449 3.13 -8.58 -14.70
CA ALA A 449 2.99 -7.35 -13.92
C ALA A 449 4.32 -6.65 -13.60
N LEU A 450 5.44 -7.38 -13.63
CA LEU A 450 6.78 -6.94 -13.27
C LEU A 450 7.82 -7.50 -14.23
N GLU A 451 8.91 -6.76 -14.41
CA GLU A 451 10.13 -7.27 -15.02
C GLU A 451 10.78 -8.33 -14.11
N ILE A 452 11.06 -9.51 -14.66
CA ILE A 452 11.77 -10.60 -14.00
C ILE A 452 12.98 -10.96 -14.86
N LEU A 453 14.17 -10.97 -14.27
CA LEU A 453 15.36 -11.54 -14.88
C LEU A 453 15.44 -13.02 -14.44
N TYR A 454 15.48 -13.92 -15.41
CA TYR A 454 15.56 -15.37 -15.18
C TYR A 454 16.99 -15.87 -15.37
N ILE A 455 17.55 -16.51 -14.34
CA ILE A 455 18.94 -17.00 -14.36
C ILE A 455 18.95 -18.51 -14.15
N ARG A 456 19.30 -19.25 -15.19
CA ARG A 456 19.38 -20.72 -15.18
C ARG A 456 20.82 -21.16 -14.95
N GLY A 457 21.10 -21.66 -13.74
CA GLY A 457 22.37 -22.30 -13.40
C GLY A 457 22.42 -23.77 -13.83
N LYS A 458 23.25 -24.58 -13.18
CA LYS A 458 23.24 -26.05 -13.35
C LYS A 458 22.10 -26.68 -12.53
N ASN A 459 22.14 -26.47 -11.22
CA ASN A 459 21.21 -27.02 -10.23
C ASN A 459 20.20 -25.97 -9.70
N TYR A 460 20.01 -24.85 -10.40
CA TYR A 460 19.05 -23.82 -9.98
C TYR A 460 18.39 -23.06 -11.14
N LEU A 461 17.27 -22.44 -10.81
CA LEU A 461 16.66 -21.31 -11.51
C LEU A 461 16.42 -20.18 -10.50
N GLU A 462 16.92 -18.98 -10.78
CA GLU A 462 16.72 -17.77 -9.98
C GLU A 462 15.83 -16.77 -10.73
N LEU A 463 14.92 -16.13 -9.99
CA LEU A 463 13.96 -15.15 -10.45
C LEU A 463 14.22 -13.81 -9.75
N ASP A 464 14.90 -12.91 -10.45
CA ASP A 464 15.23 -11.55 -10.00
C ASP A 464 14.10 -10.58 -10.36
N ILE A 465 13.16 -10.40 -9.43
CA ILE A 465 11.90 -9.66 -9.62
C ILE A 465 12.10 -8.17 -9.29
N ASN A 466 12.05 -7.31 -10.30
CA ASN A 466 12.17 -5.87 -10.16
C ASN A 466 10.81 -5.22 -9.80
N VAL A 467 10.54 -5.05 -8.50
CA VAL A 467 9.31 -4.40 -8.00
C VAL A 467 9.18 -2.94 -8.46
N GLY A 468 10.29 -2.28 -8.84
CA GLY A 468 10.29 -0.89 -9.32
C GLY A 468 9.69 -0.68 -10.70
N SER A 469 9.66 -1.72 -11.54
CA SER A 469 9.15 -1.69 -12.92
C SER A 469 7.68 -1.28 -12.99
N SER A 470 6.86 -1.64 -11.99
CA SER A 470 5.47 -1.18 -11.84
C SER A 470 5.37 0.01 -10.88
N THR A 471 4.57 1.02 -11.24
CA THR A 471 4.27 2.14 -10.32
C THR A 471 3.42 1.67 -9.14
N VAL A 472 2.48 0.77 -9.39
CA VAL A 472 1.57 0.18 -8.39
C VAL A 472 2.34 -0.71 -7.42
N ALA A 473 3.16 -1.64 -7.92
CA ALA A 473 3.91 -2.55 -7.03
C ALA A 473 4.96 -1.80 -6.19
N ARG A 474 5.60 -0.77 -6.75
CA ARG A 474 6.46 0.17 -6.01
C ARG A 474 5.67 0.97 -4.96
N GLY A 475 4.42 1.34 -5.22
CA GLY A 475 3.55 1.96 -4.23
C GLY A 475 3.20 1.03 -3.07
N VAL A 476 2.81 -0.22 -3.37
CA VAL A 476 2.46 -1.24 -2.37
C VAL A 476 3.67 -1.66 -1.53
N SER A 477 4.82 -1.91 -2.15
CA SER A 477 6.05 -2.26 -1.43
C SER A 477 6.53 -1.12 -0.52
N ASN A 478 6.55 0.14 -0.97
CA ASN A 478 6.89 1.27 -0.10
C ASN A 478 5.91 1.43 1.07
N LEU A 479 4.62 1.11 0.89
CA LEU A 479 3.66 1.04 1.99
C LEU A 479 4.04 -0.08 2.98
N VAL A 480 4.29 -1.30 2.49
CA VAL A 480 4.66 -2.48 3.29
C VAL A 480 5.96 -2.25 4.07
N LEU A 481 7.00 -1.69 3.43
CA LEU A 481 8.27 -1.29 4.05
C LEU A 481 8.04 -0.40 5.28
N GLY A 482 7.11 0.55 5.21
CA GLY A 482 6.75 1.44 6.31
C GLY A 482 5.95 0.79 7.45
N TYR A 483 5.58 -0.49 7.36
CA TYR A 483 4.84 -1.23 8.38
C TYR A 483 5.48 -2.56 8.82
N LEU A 484 6.58 -3.02 8.19
CA LEU A 484 7.18 -4.37 8.36
C LEU A 484 7.18 -4.91 9.79
N ASN A 485 7.63 -4.10 10.77
CA ASN A 485 7.76 -4.49 12.17
C ASN A 485 6.42 -4.90 12.82
N ASN A 486 5.28 -4.55 12.20
CA ASN A 486 3.91 -4.85 12.66
C ASN A 486 3.16 -5.82 11.74
N LEU A 487 3.81 -6.35 10.70
CA LEU A 487 3.22 -7.28 9.74
C LEU A 487 3.62 -8.73 10.01
N ILE A 488 2.70 -9.65 9.68
CA ILE A 488 3.05 -11.02 9.30
C ILE A 488 2.58 -11.17 7.86
N VAL A 489 3.55 -11.37 6.97
CA VAL A 489 3.36 -11.49 5.52
C VAL A 489 3.52 -12.95 5.16
N GLU A 490 2.53 -13.50 4.46
CA GLU A 490 2.54 -14.88 3.98
C GLU A 490 2.39 -14.86 2.46
N MET A 491 3.17 -15.67 1.77
CA MET A 491 3.21 -15.70 0.30
C MET A 491 3.30 -17.14 -0.18
N ALA A 492 2.61 -17.46 -1.26
CA ALA A 492 2.74 -18.71 -1.99
C ALA A 492 3.07 -18.45 -3.45
N PHE A 493 3.97 -19.26 -4.01
CA PHE A 493 4.40 -19.19 -5.40
C PHE A 493 3.98 -20.46 -6.13
N LEU A 494 3.56 -20.34 -7.38
CA LEU A 494 3.12 -21.47 -8.21
C LEU A 494 3.25 -21.18 -9.70
N ILE A 495 3.15 -22.22 -10.51
CA ILE A 495 3.04 -22.14 -11.97
C ILE A 495 1.57 -22.30 -12.32
N GLN A 496 1.04 -21.42 -13.18
CA GLN A 496 -0.35 -21.51 -13.63
C GLN A 496 -0.57 -22.76 -14.48
N GLY A 497 -1.52 -23.60 -14.08
CA GLY A 497 -2.07 -24.67 -14.91
C GLY A 497 -3.12 -24.10 -15.88
N ASN A 498 -2.94 -24.36 -17.16
CA ASN A 498 -3.76 -23.90 -18.29
C ASN A 498 -4.47 -25.06 -19.00
N THR A 499 -3.91 -26.27 -18.99
CA THR A 499 -4.53 -27.48 -19.55
C THR A 499 -5.07 -28.40 -18.45
N GLN A 500 -5.89 -29.38 -18.84
CA GLN A 500 -6.48 -30.34 -17.90
C GLN A 500 -5.43 -31.24 -17.23
N ASP A 501 -4.35 -31.57 -17.93
CA ASP A 501 -3.23 -32.38 -17.42
C ASP A 501 -2.28 -31.59 -16.48
N GLU A 502 -2.41 -30.27 -16.46
CA GLU A 502 -1.68 -29.36 -15.56
C GLU A 502 -2.48 -29.03 -14.27
N LEU A 503 -3.60 -29.73 -14.04
CA LEU A 503 -4.49 -29.52 -12.89
C LEU A 503 -4.61 -30.80 -12.02
N PRO A 504 -4.81 -30.66 -10.70
CA PRO A 504 -4.87 -29.40 -9.93
C PRO A 504 -3.53 -28.66 -9.87
N GLU A 505 -3.58 -27.33 -9.71
CA GLU A 505 -2.38 -26.53 -9.49
C GLU A 505 -1.65 -26.97 -8.21
N VAL A 506 -0.31 -26.90 -8.19
CA VAL A 506 0.48 -27.18 -6.97
C VAL A 506 1.39 -25.99 -6.68
N LEU A 507 1.55 -25.66 -5.39
CA LEU A 507 2.45 -24.60 -4.95
C LEU A 507 3.91 -25.05 -5.15
N ILE A 508 4.77 -24.21 -5.73
CA ILE A 508 6.22 -24.40 -5.68
C ILE A 508 6.66 -24.39 -4.23
N GLY A 509 6.25 -23.37 -3.48
CA GLY A 509 6.63 -23.16 -2.10
C GLY A 509 5.85 -22.02 -1.45
N THR A 510 5.89 -21.98 -0.12
CA THR A 510 5.32 -20.90 0.69
C THR A 510 6.40 -20.21 1.52
N CYS A 511 6.15 -18.99 1.97
CA CYS A 511 6.92 -18.38 3.06
C CYS A 511 6.02 -17.55 3.97
N ARG A 512 6.45 -17.47 5.22
CA ARG A 512 5.94 -16.60 6.28
C ARG A 512 7.08 -15.71 6.75
N LEU A 513 6.86 -14.40 6.78
CA LEU A 513 7.80 -13.42 7.30
C LEU A 513 7.17 -12.76 8.52
N ASN A 514 7.77 -12.94 9.69
CA ASN A 514 7.24 -12.43 10.96
C ASN A 514 7.94 -11.13 11.34
N HIS A 515 7.19 -10.04 11.46
CA HIS A 515 7.64 -8.79 12.10
C HIS A 515 9.03 -8.33 11.61
N MET A 516 9.19 -8.27 10.28
CA MET A 516 10.44 -7.91 9.60
C MET A 516 10.91 -6.51 10.02
N ASP A 517 12.22 -6.25 9.96
CA ASP A 517 12.79 -4.95 10.35
C ASP A 517 13.84 -4.52 9.32
N ALA A 518 13.60 -3.38 8.68
CA ALA A 518 14.52 -2.80 7.69
C ALA A 518 15.87 -2.37 8.30
N SER A 519 15.95 -2.15 9.61
CA SER A 519 17.21 -1.84 10.29
C SER A 519 18.11 -3.07 10.51
N LYS A 520 17.52 -4.27 10.49
CA LYS A 520 18.22 -5.55 10.66
C LYS A 520 18.55 -6.25 9.33
N SER A 521 18.32 -5.59 8.20
CA SER A 521 18.78 -6.08 6.91
C SER A 521 20.31 -6.19 6.89
N PHE A 522 20.83 -7.30 6.35
CA PHE A 522 22.27 -7.48 6.16
C PHE A 522 22.78 -6.51 5.09
N VAL A 523 23.81 -5.73 5.43
CA VAL A 523 24.39 -4.76 4.50
C VAL A 523 25.37 -5.47 3.57
N VAL A 524 25.01 -5.58 2.29
CA VAL A 524 25.91 -6.10 1.26
C VAL A 524 27.01 -5.06 1.03
N LYS A 525 28.26 -5.47 1.21
CA LYS A 525 29.44 -4.66 0.87
C LYS A 525 29.73 -4.84 -0.64
N PRO A 526 30.09 -3.77 -1.37
CA PRO A 526 30.40 -3.83 -2.80
C PRO A 526 31.74 -4.51 -3.11
#